data_AF-A0A1I8NJ95-F1
#
_entry.id   AF-A0A1I8NJ95-F1
#
_cell.length_a   1.000
_cell.length_b   1.000
_cell.length_c   1.000
_cell.angle_alpha   90.00
_cell.angle_beta   90.00
_cell.angle_gamma   90.00
#
_symmetry.space_group_name_H-M   'P 1'
#
loop_
_entity.id
_entity.type
_entity.pdbx_description
1 polymer ?
#
loop_
_entity_poly.entity_id
_entity_poly.type
_entity_poly.pdbx_seq_one_letter_code
_entity_poly.pdbx_strand_id
1 'polypeptide(L)'
;MINHASLNRLARKLKLLNDPETTLIPNSVKQDLIREKVRSSLHQAYLRNEKSYNLRSRQVKFIPGQEVIRRSFRQSGFKNNYNAKLDKKFFKCRIVKPVGKCLYEIEDLKGHFSR
;
A
#
# COMPACT_ATOMS: atom_id res chain seq x y z
N MET A 1 40.13 -19.95 22.58
CA MET A 1 41.12 -20.21 21.49
C MET A 1 40.42 -20.05 20.16
N ILE A 2 40.96 -19.22 19.26
CA ILE A 2 40.41 -19.08 17.91
C ILE A 2 40.92 -20.26 17.10
N ASN A 3 40.04 -21.21 16.77
CA ASN A 3 40.42 -22.33 15.92
C ASN A 3 40.72 -21.84 14.50
N HIS A 4 41.74 -22.40 13.87
CA HIS A 4 42.11 -22.08 12.48
C HIS A 4 40.90 -22.21 11.52
N ALA A 5 39.98 -23.13 11.79
CA ALA A 5 38.74 -23.28 11.03
C ALA A 5 37.80 -22.05 11.09
N SER A 6 37.67 -21.41 12.26
CA SER A 6 36.81 -20.21 12.38
C SER A 6 37.47 -18.98 11.77
N LEU A 7 38.81 -18.88 11.88
CA LEU A 7 39.60 -17.82 11.27
C LEU A 7 39.57 -17.91 9.73
N ASN A 8 39.72 -19.11 9.18
CA ASN A 8 39.61 -19.35 7.73
C ASN A 8 38.20 -19.06 7.21
N ARG A 9 37.15 -19.40 7.97
CA ARG A 9 35.75 -19.08 7.61
C ARG A 9 35.49 -17.57 7.57
N LEU A 10 36.08 -16.81 8.48
CA LEU A 10 36.00 -15.34 8.50
C LEU A 10 36.80 -14.73 7.34
N ALA A 11 38.04 -15.19 7.14
CA ALA A 11 38.90 -14.73 6.05
C ALA A 11 38.28 -14.99 4.66
N ARG A 12 37.55 -16.11 4.48
CA ARG A 12 36.73 -16.36 3.28
C ARG A 12 35.58 -15.38 3.11
N LYS A 13 34.84 -15.06 4.18
CA LYS A 13 33.77 -14.05 4.14
C LYS A 13 34.29 -12.66 3.78
N LEU A 14 35.50 -12.33 4.25
CA LEU A 14 36.19 -11.07 3.99
C LEU A 14 36.95 -11.07 2.66
N LYS A 15 36.93 -12.17 1.89
CA LYS A 15 37.65 -12.35 0.62
C LYS A 15 39.16 -12.10 0.70
N LEU A 16 39.76 -12.38 1.87
CA LEU A 16 41.20 -12.20 2.11
C LEU A 16 42.03 -13.44 1.75
N LEU A 17 41.37 -14.58 1.52
CA LEU A 17 41.97 -15.82 1.02
C LEU A 17 41.65 -15.98 -0.47
N ASN A 18 42.68 -16.08 -1.30
CA ASN A 18 42.57 -16.48 -2.70
C ASN A 18 42.47 -18.01 -2.77
N ASP A 19 41.30 -18.57 -2.45
CA ASP A 19 41.04 -19.99 -2.68
C ASP A 19 40.95 -20.21 -4.21
N PRO A 20 41.72 -21.14 -4.81
CA PRO A 20 41.69 -21.39 -6.25
C PRO A 20 40.29 -21.79 -6.74
N GLU A 21 39.50 -22.43 -5.87
CA GLU A 21 38.09 -22.80 -6.06
C GLU A 21 37.17 -21.58 -6.33
N THR A 22 37.46 -20.42 -5.73
CA THR A 22 36.64 -19.20 -5.92
C THR A 22 36.89 -18.49 -7.26
N THR A 23 38.06 -18.72 -7.85
CA THR A 23 38.44 -18.20 -9.18
C THR A 23 37.86 -19.01 -10.34
N LEU A 24 37.29 -20.19 -10.09
CA LEU A 24 36.84 -21.10 -11.14
C LEU A 24 35.43 -20.83 -11.67
N ILE A 25 34.60 -20.05 -10.99
CA ILE A 25 33.24 -19.80 -11.48
C ILE A 25 33.32 -18.81 -12.65
N PRO A 26 33.00 -19.24 -13.90
CA PRO A 26 33.03 -18.37 -15.06
C PRO A 26 32.06 -17.20 -14.83
N ASN A 27 32.39 -16.02 -15.37
CA ASN A 27 31.56 -14.83 -15.19
C ASN A 27 30.11 -15.03 -15.68
N SER A 28 29.89 -15.89 -16.69
CA SER A 28 28.55 -16.27 -17.15
C SER A 28 27.73 -16.92 -16.03
N VAL A 29 28.29 -17.93 -15.35
CA VAL A 29 27.63 -18.64 -14.24
C VAL A 29 27.36 -17.69 -13.07
N LYS A 30 28.27 -16.75 -12.78
CA LYS A 30 28.03 -15.70 -11.76
C LYS A 30 26.86 -14.80 -12.13
N GLN A 31 26.76 -14.39 -13.40
CA GLN A 31 25.65 -13.57 -13.88
C GLN A 31 24.33 -14.32 -13.80
N ASP A 32 24.32 -15.60 -14.13
CA ASP A 32 23.11 -16.44 -14.04
C ASP A 32 22.64 -16.60 -12.60
N LEU A 33 23.55 -16.83 -11.65
CA LEU A 33 23.23 -16.85 -10.22
C LEU A 33 22.65 -15.52 -9.73
N ILE A 34 23.18 -14.39 -10.22
CA ILE A 34 22.64 -13.06 -9.88
C ILE A 34 21.23 -12.89 -10.46
N ARG A 35 20.99 -13.30 -11.72
CA ARG A 35 19.68 -13.24 -12.36
C ARG A 35 18.65 -14.06 -11.60
N GLU A 36 18.99 -15.28 -11.19
CA GLU A 36 18.10 -16.13 -10.39
C GLU A 36 17.77 -15.52 -9.02
N LYS A 37 18.78 -14.92 -8.36
CA LYS A 37 18.57 -14.19 -7.11
C LYS A 37 17.66 -12.97 -7.28
N VAL A 38 17.80 -12.23 -8.39
CA VAL A 38 16.93 -11.08 -8.69
C VAL A 38 15.51 -11.55 -8.97
N ARG A 39 15.32 -12.61 -9.79
CA ARG A 39 14.00 -13.18 -10.11
C ARG A 39 13.26 -13.62 -8.85
N SER A 40 13.91 -14.41 -8.00
CA SER A 40 13.33 -14.87 -6.72
C SER A 40 12.99 -13.69 -5.80
N SER A 41 13.85 -12.69 -5.69
CA SER A 41 13.59 -11.49 -4.88
C SER A 41 12.40 -10.67 -5.39
N LEU A 42 12.28 -10.51 -6.72
CA LEU A 42 11.13 -9.85 -7.35
C LEU A 42 9.84 -10.62 -7.10
N HIS A 43 9.87 -11.95 -7.23
CA HIS A 43 8.72 -12.79 -6.97
C HIS A 43 8.28 -12.72 -5.50
N GLN A 44 9.21 -12.76 -4.55
CA GLN A 44 8.90 -12.57 -3.13
C GLN A 44 8.38 -11.16 -2.82
N ALA A 45 8.90 -10.12 -3.48
CA ALA A 45 8.36 -8.77 -3.37
C ALA A 45 6.92 -8.69 -3.90
N TYR A 46 6.63 -9.33 -5.03
CA TYR A 46 5.28 -9.45 -5.57
C TYR A 46 4.34 -10.12 -4.58
N LEU A 47 4.66 -11.31 -4.07
CA LEU A 47 3.81 -12.04 -3.12
C LEU A 47 3.56 -11.25 -1.82
N ARG A 48 4.56 -10.50 -1.34
CA ARG A 48 4.39 -9.61 -0.18
C ARG A 48 3.46 -8.44 -0.50
N ASN A 49 3.64 -7.83 -1.66
CA ASN A 49 2.88 -6.66 -2.06
C ASN A 49 1.45 -7.02 -2.46
N GLU A 50 1.21 -8.16 -3.09
CA GLU A 50 -0.12 -8.66 -3.45
C GLU A 50 -1.04 -8.72 -2.22
N LYS A 51 -0.54 -9.30 -1.12
CA LYS A 51 -1.26 -9.37 0.16
C LYS A 51 -1.62 -7.98 0.69
N SER A 52 -0.71 -7.02 0.62
CA SER A 52 -0.94 -5.65 1.12
C SER A 52 -1.78 -4.79 0.16
N TYR A 53 -1.62 -4.96 -1.15
CA TYR A 53 -2.30 -4.19 -2.18
C TYR A 53 -3.78 -4.57 -2.27
N ASN A 54 -4.09 -5.85 -2.15
CA ASN A 54 -5.47 -6.34 -2.12
C ASN A 54 -6.24 -5.85 -0.88
N LEU A 55 -5.54 -5.53 0.21
CA LEU A 55 -6.14 -5.00 1.44
C LEU A 55 -6.31 -3.46 1.43
N ARG A 56 -5.74 -2.75 0.45
CA ARG A 56 -5.81 -1.26 0.39
C ARG A 56 -7.20 -0.73 0.08
N SER A 57 -8.03 -1.52 -0.61
CA SER A 57 -9.41 -1.15 -0.94
C SER A 57 -10.39 -2.13 -0.29
N ARG A 58 -11.02 -1.71 0.80
CA ARG A 58 -12.20 -2.43 1.30
C ARG A 58 -13.38 -2.05 0.41
N GLN A 59 -13.98 -3.02 -0.28
CA GLN A 59 -15.26 -2.80 -0.94
C GLN A 59 -16.34 -2.63 0.13
N VAL A 60 -16.63 -1.38 0.48
CA VAL A 60 -17.72 -1.05 1.39
C VAL A 60 -18.98 -0.88 0.54
N LYS A 61 -19.92 -1.81 0.70
CA LYS A 61 -21.28 -1.67 0.17
C LYS A 61 -22.15 -1.13 1.29
N PHE A 62 -22.90 -0.10 0.98
CA PHE A 62 -23.83 0.48 1.93
C PHE A 62 -25.25 0.08 1.59
N ILE A 63 -26.10 0.02 2.62
CA ILE A 63 -27.49 -0.42 2.50
C ILE A 63 -28.40 0.81 2.61
N PRO A 64 -29.52 0.88 1.85
CA PRO A 64 -30.56 1.87 2.09
C PRO A 64 -30.99 1.94 3.55
N GLY A 65 -31.15 3.14 4.09
CA GLY A 65 -31.48 3.41 5.48
C GLY A 65 -30.29 3.44 6.43
N GLN A 66 -29.07 3.09 5.98
CA GLN A 66 -27.86 3.14 6.80
C GLN A 66 -27.44 4.59 7.05
N GLU A 67 -27.12 4.92 8.30
CA GLU A 67 -26.51 6.19 8.66
C GLU A 67 -25.02 6.18 8.33
N VAL A 68 -24.59 7.19 7.58
CA VAL A 68 -23.20 7.37 7.14
C VAL A 68 -22.77 8.82 7.33
N ILE A 69 -21.46 9.03 7.33
CA ILE A 69 -20.87 10.36 7.45
C ILE A 69 -20.32 10.74 6.08
N ARG A 70 -20.87 11.81 5.48
CA ARG A 70 -20.37 12.38 4.22
C ARG A 70 -19.41 13.52 4.48
N ARG A 71 -18.47 13.74 3.56
CA ARG A 71 -17.61 14.91 3.56
C ARG A 71 -18.34 16.11 2.94
N SER A 72 -18.14 17.29 3.52
CA SER A 72 -18.59 18.56 2.92
C SER A 72 -17.75 18.90 1.70
N PHE A 73 -18.43 19.25 0.60
CA PHE A 73 -17.80 19.76 -0.62
C PHE A 73 -18.16 21.24 -0.89
N ARG A 74 -18.79 21.92 0.07
CA ARG A 74 -19.19 23.32 -0.09
C ARG A 74 -17.97 24.23 -0.18
N GLN A 75 -17.90 25.02 -1.26
CA GLN A 75 -16.80 25.98 -1.48
C GLN A 75 -17.02 27.27 -0.68
N SER A 76 -15.93 27.93 -0.31
CA SER A 76 -15.96 29.26 0.33
C SER A 76 -16.58 30.29 -0.61
N GLY A 77 -17.38 31.20 -0.07
CA GLY A 77 -18.02 32.25 -0.85
C GLY A 77 -18.11 33.55 -0.07
N PHE A 78 -17.52 34.62 -0.64
CA PHE A 78 -17.51 35.95 -0.01
C PHE A 78 -18.92 36.54 0.11
N LYS A 79 -19.75 36.41 -0.94
CA LYS A 79 -21.15 36.88 -0.93
C LYS A 79 -21.99 36.33 0.23
N ASN A 80 -21.67 35.11 0.66
CA ASN A 80 -22.40 34.42 1.73
C ASN A 80 -21.66 34.49 3.08
N ASN A 81 -20.57 35.27 3.17
CA ASN A 81 -19.67 35.32 4.33
C ASN A 81 -19.26 33.92 4.84
N TYR A 82 -19.09 32.97 3.91
CA TYR A 82 -18.87 31.57 4.25
C TYR A 82 -17.44 31.13 3.94
N ASN A 83 -16.75 30.59 4.95
CA ASN A 83 -15.40 30.07 4.83
C ASN A 83 -15.38 28.54 5.05
N ALA A 84 -15.19 27.79 3.97
CA ALA A 84 -15.12 26.33 4.00
C ALA A 84 -13.99 25.75 4.87
N LYS A 85 -12.94 26.54 5.17
CA LYS A 85 -11.85 26.11 6.07
C LYS A 85 -12.29 26.05 7.54
N LEU A 86 -13.26 26.88 7.91
CA LEU A 86 -13.77 26.98 9.27
C LEU A 86 -15.05 26.15 9.50
N ASP A 87 -15.65 25.60 8.44
CA ASP A 87 -16.86 24.79 8.54
C ASP A 87 -16.58 23.32 8.91
N LYS A 88 -17.62 22.62 9.35
CA LYS A 88 -17.58 21.19 9.64
C LYS A 88 -17.26 20.40 8.36
N LYS A 89 -16.19 19.60 8.43
CA LYS A 89 -15.75 18.77 7.31
C LYS A 89 -16.69 17.59 7.02
N PHE A 90 -17.48 17.17 8.00
CA PHE A 90 -18.24 15.93 7.96
C PHE A 90 -19.67 16.12 8.49
N PHE A 91 -20.64 15.57 7.78
CA PHE A 91 -22.07 15.62 8.11
C PHE A 91 -22.66 14.22 8.17
N LYS A 92 -23.57 13.99 9.13
CA LYS A 92 -24.35 12.75 9.21
C LYS A 92 -25.49 12.79 8.20
N CYS A 93 -25.66 11.70 7.47
CA CYS A 93 -26.68 11.54 6.45
C CYS A 93 -27.12 10.07 6.39
N ARG A 94 -28.23 9.82 5.70
CA ARG A 94 -28.78 8.49 5.49
C ARG A 94 -28.72 8.15 4.01
N ILE A 95 -28.48 6.88 3.71
CA ILE A 95 -28.46 6.41 2.33
C ILE A 95 -29.90 6.13 1.88
N VAL A 96 -30.29 6.71 0.76
CA VAL A 96 -31.62 6.52 0.16
C VAL A 96 -31.60 5.31 -0.75
N LYS A 97 -30.71 5.31 -1.75
CA LYS A 97 -30.57 4.21 -2.70
C LYS A 97 -29.19 4.19 -3.37
N PRO A 98 -28.71 3.01 -3.82
CA PRO A 98 -27.58 2.93 -4.74
C PRO A 98 -28.01 3.42 -6.13
N VAL A 99 -27.23 4.33 -6.72
CA VAL A 99 -27.42 4.81 -8.11
C VAL A 99 -26.44 4.13 -9.07
N GLY A 100 -25.25 3.76 -8.58
CA GLY A 100 -24.24 3.07 -9.36
C GLY A 100 -23.29 2.25 -8.49
N LYS A 101 -22.22 1.71 -9.09
CA LYS A 101 -21.29 0.78 -8.41
C LYS A 101 -20.67 1.35 -7.12
N CYS A 102 -20.37 2.65 -7.12
CA CYS A 102 -19.78 3.37 -5.98
C CYS A 102 -20.50 4.71 -5.72
N LEU A 103 -21.74 4.86 -6.20
CA LEU A 103 -22.51 6.10 -6.10
C LEU A 103 -23.83 5.83 -5.38
N TYR A 104 -24.10 6.63 -4.37
CA TYR A 104 -25.29 6.52 -3.53
C TYR A 104 -25.99 7.87 -3.45
N GLU A 105 -27.31 7.85 -3.55
CA GLU A 105 -28.13 8.98 -3.17
C GLU A 105 -28.25 9.03 -1.64
N ILE A 106 -28.15 10.24 -1.09
CA ILE A 106 -28.12 10.48 0.34
C ILE A 106 -29.07 11.62 0.72
N GLU A 107 -29.67 11.48 1.89
CA GLU A 107 -30.51 12.49 2.52
C GLU A 107 -29.90 12.93 3.86
N ASP A 108 -30.07 14.20 4.22
CA ASP A 108 -29.74 14.66 5.56
C ASP A 108 -30.75 14.08 6.57
N LEU A 109 -30.43 14.11 7.88
CA LEU A 109 -31.31 13.58 8.95
C LEU A 109 -32.70 14.24 9.01
N LYS A 110 -32.90 15.36 8.32
CA LYS A 110 -34.17 16.09 8.23
C LYS A 110 -34.98 15.72 6.97
N GLY A 111 -34.53 14.77 6.17
CA GLY A 111 -35.20 14.36 4.92
C GLY A 111 -34.94 15.27 3.72
N HIS A 112 -33.95 16.16 3.80
CA HIS A 112 -33.55 16.97 2.65
C HIS A 112 -32.51 16.24 1.80
N PHE A 113 -32.73 16.20 0.49
CA PHE A 113 -31.77 15.63 -0.45
C PHE A 113 -30.52 16.52 -0.54
N SER A 114 -29.37 15.95 -0.20
CA SER A 114 -28.07 16.59 -0.37
C SER A 114 -27.63 16.36 -1.82
N ARG A 115 -27.86 17.35 -2.69
CA ARG A 115 -27.19 17.42 -4.01
C ARG A 115 -25.72 17.77 -3.87
#